data_AF-A0AAV4END5-F1
#
_entry.id   AF-A0AAV4END5-F1
#
_cell.length_a   1.000
_cell.length_b   1.000
_cell.length_c   1.000
_cell.angle_alpha   90.00
_cell.angle_beta   90.00
_cell.angle_gamma   90.00
#
_symmetry.space_group_name_H-M   'P 1'
#
loop_
_entity.id
_entity.type
_entity.pdbx_description
1 polymer ?
#
loop_
_entity_poly.entity_id
_entity_poly.type
_entity_poly.pdbx_seq_one_letter_code
_entity_poly.pdbx_strand_id
1 'polypeptide(L)'
;MADNSNRGLLKNLRQSRLVRTGVPFLIFVVGGSYFLKQFATIRYDFRHGKRLSKEEAESMGLKQVDVKVVTQEIIKDIEKGDLDTWENIRGPRPWEDSKTFQAAEREKIGQIKTQQDS
;
A
#
# COMPACT_ATOMS: atom_id res chain seq x y z
N MET A 1 11.09 44.25 -47.10
CA MET A 1 9.65 44.49 -47.31
C MET A 1 8.94 43.14 -47.45
N ALA A 2 8.89 42.34 -46.38
CA ALA A 2 8.30 41.00 -46.41
C ALA A 2 7.87 40.60 -44.98
N ASP A 3 6.70 41.05 -44.51
CA ASP A 3 6.15 40.54 -43.24
C ASP A 3 4.61 40.57 -43.13
N ASN A 4 3.88 41.14 -44.10
CA ASN A 4 2.42 41.26 -43.96
C ASN A 4 1.62 40.09 -44.59
N SER A 5 2.22 39.29 -45.46
CA SER A 5 1.53 38.15 -46.11
C SER A 5 1.23 37.02 -45.12
N ASN A 6 2.20 36.66 -44.29
CA ASN A 6 2.10 35.53 -43.35
C ASN A 6 1.02 35.77 -42.28
N ARG A 7 0.83 37.04 -41.86
CA ARG A 7 -0.19 37.42 -40.87
C ARG A 7 -1.62 37.27 -41.41
N GLY A 8 -1.84 37.52 -42.70
CA GLY A 8 -3.14 37.34 -43.35
C GLY A 8 -3.50 35.85 -43.51
N LEU A 9 -2.53 35.03 -43.91
CA LEU A 9 -2.69 33.58 -44.04
C LEU A 9 -2.99 32.91 -42.69
N LEU A 10 -2.28 33.30 -41.62
CA LEU A 10 -2.52 32.80 -40.26
C LEU A 10 -3.91 33.19 -39.73
N LYS A 11 -4.39 34.40 -40.02
CA LYS A 11 -5.74 34.85 -39.65
C LYS A 11 -6.82 34.01 -40.35
N ASN A 12 -6.68 33.78 -41.65
CA ASN A 12 -7.62 32.98 -42.43
C ASN A 12 -7.63 31.51 -41.98
N LEU A 13 -6.47 30.94 -41.66
CA LEU A 13 -6.35 29.56 -41.18
C LEU A 13 -7.03 29.35 -39.82
N ARG A 14 -6.82 30.28 -38.88
CA ARG A 14 -7.46 30.27 -37.55
C ARG A 14 -8.99 30.45 -37.62
N GLN A 15 -9.50 31.07 -38.67
CA GLN A 15 -10.93 31.35 -38.84
C GLN A 15 -11.71 30.18 -39.46
N SER A 16 -11.01 29.15 -39.94
CA SER A 16 -11.66 27.93 -40.41
C SER A 16 -12.34 27.17 -39.27
N ARG A 17 -13.55 26.64 -39.53
CA ARG A 17 -14.33 25.88 -38.53
C ARG A 17 -13.58 24.65 -38.02
N LEU A 18 -12.81 24.00 -38.91
CA LEU A 18 -12.02 22.82 -38.58
C LEU A 18 -10.85 23.12 -37.64
N VAL A 19 -10.14 24.23 -37.84
CA VAL A 19 -9.03 24.61 -36.93
C VAL A 19 -9.59 25.08 -35.58
N ARG A 20 -10.68 25.86 -35.59
CA ARG A 20 -11.30 26.37 -34.36
C ARG A 20 -11.84 25.26 -33.45
N THR A 21 -12.44 24.21 -34.04
CA THR A 21 -13.05 23.10 -33.27
C THR A 21 -12.10 21.91 -33.13
N GLY A 22 -11.29 21.63 -34.15
CA GLY A 22 -10.40 20.47 -34.21
C GLY A 22 -9.11 20.63 -33.42
N VAL A 23 -8.54 21.84 -33.35
CA VAL A 23 -7.30 22.06 -32.56
C VAL A 23 -7.52 21.78 -31.07
N PRO A 24 -8.58 22.29 -30.41
CA PRO A 24 -8.86 21.92 -29.02
C PRO A 24 -9.05 20.40 -28.82
N PHE A 25 -9.71 19.72 -29.78
CA PHE A 25 -9.90 18.28 -29.72
C PHE A 25 -8.58 17.51 -29.87
N LEU A 26 -7.71 17.90 -30.79
CA LEU A 26 -6.38 17.30 -30.96
C LEU A 26 -5.50 17.51 -29.73
N ILE A 27 -5.51 18.72 -29.15
CA ILE A 27 -4.83 19.01 -27.89
C ILE A 27 -5.38 18.12 -26.76
N PHE A 28 -6.70 17.93 -26.70
CA PHE A 28 -7.33 17.05 -25.71
C PHE A 28 -6.92 15.58 -25.89
N VAL A 29 -6.88 15.06 -27.11
CA VAL A 29 -6.49 13.66 -27.37
C VAL A 29 -5.01 13.44 -27.04
N VAL A 30 -4.13 14.29 -27.55
CA VAL A 30 -2.69 14.16 -27.32
C VAL A 30 -2.37 14.44 -25.85
N GLY A 31 -2.88 15.53 -25.29
CA GLY A 31 -2.70 15.90 -23.90
C GLY A 31 -3.29 14.88 -22.93
N GLY A 32 -4.50 14.37 -23.22
CA GLY A 32 -5.17 13.35 -22.42
C GLY A 32 -4.40 12.02 -22.38
N SER A 33 -3.86 11.56 -23.52
CA SER A 33 -3.05 10.34 -23.56
C SER A 33 -1.79 10.43 -22.67
N TYR A 34 -1.12 11.59 -22.68
CA TYR A 34 0.04 11.85 -21.82
C TYR A 34 -0.34 12.04 -20.36
N PHE A 35 -1.46 12.73 -20.09
CA PHE A 35 -1.96 12.99 -18.75
C PHE A 35 -2.38 11.71 -18.02
N LEU A 36 -3.11 10.81 -18.70
CA LEU A 36 -3.51 9.52 -18.13
C LEU A 36 -2.32 8.66 -17.72
N LYS A 37 -1.24 8.67 -18.51
CA LYS A 37 0.00 7.95 -18.18
C LYS A 37 0.59 8.45 -16.86
N GLN A 38 0.72 9.76 -16.69
CA GLN A 38 1.24 10.34 -15.45
C GLN A 38 0.31 10.09 -14.26
N PHE A 39 -1.00 10.24 -14.47
CA PHE A 39 -1.99 10.05 -13.41
C PHE A 39 -2.08 8.59 -12.95
N ALA A 40 -1.91 7.62 -13.85
CA ALA A 40 -1.89 6.21 -13.51
C ALA A 40 -0.66 5.86 -12.64
N THR A 41 0.51 6.39 -12.98
CA THR A 41 1.76 6.13 -12.23
C THR A 41 1.69 6.62 -10.79
N ILE A 42 1.02 7.75 -10.53
CA ILE A 42 0.81 8.28 -9.16
C ILE A 42 0.26 7.20 -8.21
N ARG A 43 -0.71 6.40 -8.65
CA ARG A 43 -1.30 5.35 -7.81
C ARG A 43 -0.31 4.23 -7.46
N TYR A 44 0.63 3.95 -8.36
CA TYR A 44 1.64 2.92 -8.14
C TYR A 44 2.79 3.43 -7.27
N ASP A 45 3.17 4.70 -7.41
CA ASP A 45 4.21 5.32 -6.59
C ASP A 45 3.82 5.36 -5.11
N PHE A 46 2.55 5.60 -4.78
CA PHE A 46 2.06 5.57 -3.40
C PHE A 46 1.79 4.15 -2.86
N ARG A 47 1.64 3.15 -3.73
CA ARG A 47 1.44 1.75 -3.29
C ARG A 47 2.74 1.05 -2.94
N HIS A 48 3.84 1.42 -3.58
CA HIS A 48 5.16 0.99 -3.16
C HIS A 48 5.59 1.91 -2.03
N GLY A 49 5.02 1.69 -0.84
CA GLY A 49 5.51 2.33 0.38
C GLY A 49 7.02 2.26 0.37
N LYS A 50 7.67 3.44 0.38
CA LYS A 50 9.12 3.58 0.23
C LYS A 50 9.78 2.49 1.07
N ARG A 51 10.41 1.51 0.41
CA ARG A 51 11.30 0.59 1.10
C ARG A 51 12.39 1.49 1.65
N LEU A 52 12.33 1.73 2.97
CA LEU A 52 13.30 2.55 3.65
C LEU A 52 14.67 2.08 3.25
N SER A 53 15.47 3.02 2.73
CA SER A 53 16.90 2.74 2.57
C SER A 53 17.44 2.30 3.93
N LYS A 54 18.43 1.41 3.94
CA LYS A 54 19.05 0.93 5.18
C LYS A 54 19.49 2.10 6.07
N GLU A 55 20.01 3.16 5.45
CA GLU A 55 20.43 4.40 6.11
C GLU A 55 19.24 5.20 6.71
N GLU A 56 18.10 5.24 6.01
CA GLU A 56 16.87 5.89 6.51
C GLU A 56 16.24 5.11 7.67
N ALA A 57 16.28 3.78 7.63
CA ALA A 57 15.80 2.94 8.72
C ALA A 57 16.67 3.12 9.99
N GLU A 58 17.99 3.15 9.84
CA GLU A 58 18.92 3.33 10.96
C GLU A 58 18.80 4.72 11.60
N SER A 59 18.63 5.78 10.80
CA SER A 59 18.39 7.15 11.32
C SER A 59 17.05 7.29 12.06
N MET A 60 16.06 6.45 11.74
CA MET A 60 14.80 6.35 12.50
C MET A 60 14.88 5.38 13.70
N GLY A 61 16.07 4.83 14.00
CA GLY A 61 16.29 3.93 15.13
C GLY A 61 15.82 2.49 14.91
N LEU A 62 15.45 2.12 13.68
CA LEU A 62 15.05 0.76 13.32
C LEU A 62 16.32 -0.07 13.04
N LYS A 63 16.69 -0.94 13.97
CA LYS A 63 17.80 -1.89 13.75
C LYS A 63 17.36 -2.99 12.77
N GLN A 64 18.09 -3.16 11.68
CA GLN A 64 17.92 -4.34 10.82
C GLN A 64 18.43 -5.57 11.57
N VAL A 65 17.54 -6.54 11.77
CA VAL A 65 17.91 -7.84 12.31
C VAL A 65 18.05 -8.83 11.15
N ASP A 66 19.08 -9.66 11.18
CA ASP A 66 19.24 -10.71 10.17
C ASP A 66 18.13 -11.75 10.35
N VAL A 67 17.25 -11.81 9.36
CA VAL A 67 16.10 -12.72 9.33
C VAL A 67 16.54 -14.18 9.52
N LYS A 68 17.71 -14.57 9.00
CA LYS A 68 18.21 -15.94 9.12
C LYS A 68 18.54 -16.30 10.57
N VAL A 69 19.19 -15.40 11.30
CA VAL A 69 19.56 -15.59 12.70
C VAL A 69 18.31 -15.69 13.55
N VAL A 70 17.37 -14.75 13.38
CA VAL A 70 16.08 -14.75 14.09
C VAL A 70 15.29 -16.01 13.82
N THR A 71 15.23 -16.46 12.57
CA THR A 71 14.50 -17.68 12.20
C THR A 71 15.10 -18.91 12.89
N GLN A 72 16.42 -19.03 12.94
CA GLN A 72 17.09 -20.14 13.61
C GLN A 72 16.87 -20.13 15.13
N GLU A 73 16.90 -18.95 15.76
CA GLU A 73 16.61 -18.81 17.18
C GLU A 73 15.16 -19.21 17.51
N ILE A 74 14.20 -18.71 16.73
CA ILE A 74 12.79 -19.07 16.87
C ILE A 74 12.57 -20.57 16.71
N ILE A 75 13.21 -21.20 15.71
CA ILE A 75 13.09 -22.66 15.51
C ILE A 75 13.60 -23.41 16.74
N LYS A 76 14.75 -23.04 17.30
CA LYS A 76 15.29 -23.66 18.52
C LYS A 76 14.38 -23.48 19.73
N ASP A 77 13.67 -22.37 19.82
CA ASP A 77 12.74 -22.11 20.92
C ASP A 77 11.44 -22.91 20.75
N ILE A 78 10.96 -23.08 19.51
CA ILE A 78 9.83 -23.95 19.18
C ILE A 78 10.18 -25.41 19.49
N GLU A 79 11.39 -25.88 19.16
CA GLU A 79 11.85 -27.25 19.45
C GLU A 79 11.92 -27.58 20.95
N LYS A 80 12.12 -26.57 21.80
CA LYS A 80 12.11 -26.72 23.26
C LYS A 80 10.70 -26.67 23.86
N GLY A 81 9.74 -26.12 23.12
CA GLY A 81 8.35 -26.01 23.58
C GLY A 81 7.63 -27.34 23.52
N ASP A 82 6.72 -27.58 24.46
CA ASP A 82 5.76 -28.68 24.36
C ASP A 82 4.72 -28.34 23.29
N LEU A 83 4.80 -29.02 22.14
CA LEU A 83 3.91 -28.84 21.00
C LEU A 83 2.66 -29.73 21.09
N ASP A 84 2.68 -30.75 21.95
CA ASP A 84 1.59 -31.72 22.07
C ASP A 84 0.38 -31.11 22.80
N THR A 85 0.60 -30.04 23.58
CA THR A 85 -0.44 -29.29 24.31
C THR A 85 -0.89 -28.02 23.56
N TRP A 86 -0.58 -27.87 22.27
CA TRP A 86 -0.96 -26.66 21.52
C TRP A 86 -2.48 -26.57 21.29
N GLU A 87 -3.10 -25.47 21.76
CA GLU A 87 -4.51 -25.15 21.52
C GLU A 87 -4.66 -23.91 20.63
N ASN A 88 -5.54 -23.97 19.62
CA ASN A 88 -5.80 -22.83 18.74
C ASN A 88 -6.76 -21.83 19.39
N ILE A 89 -6.20 -20.84 20.10
CA ILE A 89 -6.98 -19.72 20.63
C ILE A 89 -7.30 -18.75 19.50
N ARG A 90 -8.59 -18.52 19.26
CA ARG A 90 -9.06 -17.54 18.27
C ARG A 90 -8.98 -16.12 18.82
N GLY A 91 -8.57 -15.16 17.99
CA GLY A 91 -8.66 -13.74 18.33
C GLY A 91 -10.10 -13.20 18.27
N PRO A 92 -10.37 -12.05 18.92
CA PRO A 92 -11.64 -11.34 18.76
C PRO A 92 -11.79 -10.85 17.32
N ARG A 93 -13.00 -10.94 16.77
CA ARG A 93 -13.30 -10.33 15.47
C ARG A 93 -13.22 -8.80 15.57
N PRO A 94 -13.04 -8.07 14.47
CA PRO A 94 -12.96 -6.60 14.50
C PRO A 94 -14.18 -5.91 15.13
N TRP A 95 -15.31 -6.59 15.19
CA TRP A 95 -16.56 -6.11 15.80
C TRP A 95 -16.86 -6.73 17.18
N GLU A 96 -15.98 -7.58 17.70
CA GLU A 96 -16.09 -8.16 19.05
C GLU A 96 -15.22 -7.32 20.01
N ASP A 97 -15.76 -6.97 21.19
CA ASP A 97 -14.97 -6.24 22.20
C ASP A 97 -13.87 -7.16 22.75
N SER A 98 -12.63 -6.71 22.62
CA SER A 98 -11.45 -7.46 23.03
C SER A 98 -11.42 -7.75 24.53
N LYS A 99 -11.97 -6.86 25.37
CA LYS A 99 -11.95 -7.05 26.83
C LYS A 99 -12.90 -8.15 27.28
N THR A 100 -14.12 -8.15 26.76
CA THR A 100 -15.13 -9.16 27.09
C THR A 100 -14.75 -10.53 26.55
N PHE A 101 -14.20 -10.58 25.33
CA PHE A 101 -13.72 -11.83 24.73
C PHE A 101 -12.57 -12.47 25.54
N GLN A 102 -11.58 -11.67 25.92
CA GLN A 102 -10.46 -12.16 26.75
C GLN A 102 -10.90 -12.61 28.15
N ALA A 103 -11.89 -11.94 28.74
CA ALA A 103 -12.43 -12.35 30.04
C ALA A 103 -13.11 -13.73 29.97
N ALA A 104 -13.97 -13.94 28.98
CA ALA A 104 -14.63 -15.22 28.75
C ALA A 104 -13.65 -16.36 28.48
N GLU A 105 -12.56 -16.09 27.74
CA GLU A 105 -11.52 -17.08 27.46
C GLU A 105 -10.76 -17.49 28.73
N ARG A 106 -10.41 -16.54 29.60
CA ARG A 106 -9.74 -16.80 30.88
C ARG A 106 -10.60 -17.64 31.82
N GLU A 107 -11.91 -17.39 31.85
CA GLU A 107 -12.86 -18.18 32.63
C GLU A 107 -12.92 -19.63 32.15
N LYS A 108 -13.00 -19.85 30.83
CA LYS A 108 -12.97 -21.20 30.23
C LYS A 108 -11.68 -21.94 30.54
N ILE A 109 -10.53 -21.29 30.34
CA ILE A 109 -9.23 -21.89 30.64
C ILE A 109 -9.13 -22.25 32.13
N GLY A 110 -9.64 -21.39 33.02
CA GLY A 110 -9.72 -21.68 34.46
C GLY A 110 -10.55 -22.93 34.76
N GLN A 111 -11.73 -23.05 34.15
CA GLN A 111 -12.63 -24.20 34.32
C GLN A 111 -12.04 -25.51 33.77
N ILE A 112 -11.31 -25.45 32.65
CA ILE A 112 -10.64 -26.61 32.06
C ILE A 112 -9.54 -27.11 33.00
N LYS A 113 -8.74 -26.21 33.59
CA LYS A 113 -7.69 -26.57 34.54
C LYS A 113 -8.26 -27.18 35.83
N THR A 114 -9.31 -26.59 36.40
CA THR A 114 -9.96 -27.13 37.61
C THR A 114 -10.53 -28.54 37.39
N GLN A 115 -11.00 -28.84 36.16
CA GLN A 115 -11.49 -30.17 35.80
C GLN A 115 -10.37 -31.19 35.50
N GLN A 116 -9.17 -30.74 35.14
CA GLN A 116 -8.00 -31.61 34.95
C GLN A 116 -7.32 -31.99 36.27
N ASP A 117 -7.48 -31.18 37.33
CA ASP A 117 -6.84 -31.38 38.63
C ASP A 117 -7.69 -32.20 39.64
N SER A 118 -8.90 -32.66 39.25
CA SER A 118 -9.82 -33.49 40.07
C SER A 118 -9.89 -34.93 39.58
#